data_AF-G8PTK8-F1
#
_entry.id   AF-G8PTK8-F1
#
_cell.length_a   1.000
_cell.length_b   1.000
_cell.length_c   1.000
_cell.angle_alpha   90.00
_cell.angle_beta   90.00
_cell.angle_gamma   90.00
#
_symmetry.space_group_name_H-M   'P 1'
#
loop_
_entity.id
_entity.type
_entity.pdbx_description
1 polymer ?
#
loop_
_entity_poly.entity_id
_entity_poly.type
_entity_poly.pdbx_seq_one_letter_code
_entity_poly.pdbx_strand_id
1 'polypeptide(L)'
;MSGSQLTFAVINRCRTIWRSEKLKQTKRQSFLLWGDMGTIDRLLSVEEALIHVMVMVSAADSAMSDAELRQLGDIVGILPVFKDFDDNDLIKITQQCAERLSGENGMNATLALVAESLPTKLHDTAYALGVEIAAADLRVSPEEVRMLQLLRDHLKLDKLTIAAIERGAQARFRTQ
;
A
#
# COMPACT_ATOMS: atom_id res chain seq x y z
N MET A 1 -3.80 22.57 -14.31
CA MET A 1 -5.15 21.94 -14.34
C MET A 1 -5.02 20.57 -15.02
N SER A 2 -4.77 19.51 -14.25
CA SER A 2 -4.78 18.11 -14.74
C SER A 2 -4.71 17.07 -13.61
N GLY A 3 -4.27 17.44 -12.40
CA GLY A 3 -4.18 16.52 -11.25
C GLY A 3 -5.54 16.00 -10.76
N SER A 4 -6.57 16.84 -10.66
CA SER A 4 -7.84 16.49 -9.98
C SER A 4 -8.72 15.45 -10.70
N GLN A 5 -8.59 15.31 -12.02
CA GLN A 5 -9.37 14.32 -12.77
C GLN A 5 -8.73 12.91 -12.72
N LEU A 6 -7.41 12.84 -12.59
CA LEU A 6 -6.68 11.57 -12.50
C LEU A 6 -6.83 10.94 -11.12
N THR A 7 -6.83 11.75 -10.05
CA THR A 7 -7.13 11.30 -8.67
C THR A 7 -8.51 10.63 -8.60
N PHE A 8 -9.52 11.23 -9.23
CA PHE A 8 -10.90 10.73 -9.22
C PHE A 8 -11.10 9.39 -9.95
N ALA A 9 -10.32 9.11 -11.00
CA ALA A 9 -10.45 7.90 -11.81
C ALA A 9 -9.84 6.67 -11.14
N VAL A 10 -8.67 6.84 -10.50
CA VAL A 10 -8.01 5.80 -9.70
C VAL A 10 -8.87 5.45 -8.48
N ILE A 11 -9.36 6.46 -7.76
CA ILE A 11 -10.21 6.31 -6.56
C ILE A 11 -11.53 5.57 -6.87
N ASN A 12 -12.24 5.96 -7.93
CA ASN A 12 -13.53 5.34 -8.23
C ASN A 12 -13.42 3.87 -8.67
N ARG A 13 -12.24 3.42 -9.14
CA ARG A 13 -12.04 2.02 -9.54
C ARG A 13 -11.88 1.11 -8.32
N CYS A 14 -11.05 1.50 -7.34
CA CYS A 14 -10.91 0.79 -6.05
C CYS A 14 -12.23 0.71 -5.27
N ARG A 15 -13.05 1.77 -5.33
CA ARG A 15 -14.37 1.89 -4.68
C ARG A 15 -15.35 0.75 -4.96
N THR A 16 -15.38 0.23 -6.19
CA THR A 16 -16.34 -0.81 -6.61
C THR A 16 -15.95 -2.20 -6.10
N ILE A 17 -14.67 -2.39 -5.82
CA ILE A 17 -14.02 -3.70 -5.74
C ILE A 17 -14.00 -4.17 -4.30
N TRP A 18 -13.61 -3.27 -3.39
CA TRP A 18 -13.63 -3.51 -1.94
C TRP A 18 -15.02 -3.90 -1.41
N ARG A 19 -16.08 -3.28 -1.96
CA ARG A 19 -17.48 -3.55 -1.59
C ARG A 19 -17.95 -4.96 -1.99
N SER A 20 -17.36 -5.52 -3.04
CA SER A 20 -17.66 -6.88 -3.53
C SER A 20 -16.86 -7.96 -2.80
N GLU A 21 -15.67 -7.65 -2.32
CA GLU A 21 -14.74 -8.58 -1.68
C GLU A 21 -15.08 -8.82 -0.20
N LYS A 22 -15.70 -7.81 0.46
CA LYS A 22 -16.32 -7.94 1.81
C LYS A 22 -17.38 -9.06 1.90
N LEU A 23 -17.94 -9.48 0.76
CA LEU A 23 -18.91 -10.58 0.67
C LEU A 23 -18.28 -11.94 0.31
N LYS A 24 -17.05 -11.99 -0.21
CA LYS A 24 -16.44 -13.20 -0.78
C LYS A 24 -15.43 -13.91 0.13
N GLN A 25 -14.96 -13.26 1.21
CA GLN A 25 -13.98 -13.85 2.14
C GLN A 25 -14.44 -15.14 2.87
N THR A 26 -15.71 -15.53 2.77
CA THR A 26 -16.25 -16.73 3.45
C THR A 26 -16.05 -18.05 2.68
N LYS A 27 -15.52 -18.06 1.45
CA LYS A 27 -15.29 -19.31 0.69
C LYS A 27 -13.83 -19.50 0.24
N ARG A 28 -13.03 -19.81 1.27
CA ARG A 28 -11.86 -20.70 1.30
C ARG A 28 -11.35 -21.30 -0.03
N GLN A 29 -10.06 -21.09 -0.25
CA GLN A 29 -9.04 -22.16 -0.24
C GLN A 29 -9.47 -23.45 -0.96
N SER A 30 -9.44 -23.47 -2.29
CA SER A 30 -9.21 -24.67 -3.11
C SER A 30 -9.20 -24.28 -4.58
N PHE A 31 -8.16 -23.58 -5.01
CA PHE A 31 -7.84 -23.43 -6.43
C PHE A 31 -6.36 -23.07 -6.58
N LEU A 32 -5.49 -23.93 -6.04
CA LEU A 32 -4.09 -23.98 -6.42
C LEU A 32 -3.98 -25.17 -7.38
N LEU A 33 -3.29 -24.98 -8.51
CA LEU A 33 -3.02 -25.93 -9.61
C LEU A 33 -3.87 -25.68 -10.87
N TRP A 34 -3.27 -24.87 -11.75
CA TRP A 34 -3.59 -24.56 -13.15
C TRP A 34 -4.75 -23.59 -13.45
N GLY A 35 -4.36 -22.40 -13.90
CA GLY A 35 -5.24 -21.49 -14.63
C GLY A 35 -4.62 -20.12 -14.82
N ASP A 36 -4.02 -19.93 -16.00
CA ASP A 36 -3.72 -18.65 -16.68
C ASP A 36 -2.28 -18.09 -16.59
N MET A 37 -1.67 -18.00 -17.76
CA MET A 37 -0.28 -17.59 -18.02
C MET A 37 -0.34 -16.33 -18.88
N GLY A 38 -0.94 -15.29 -18.31
CA GLY A 38 -1.03 -13.95 -18.85
C GLY A 38 -0.51 -12.98 -17.81
N THR A 39 0.67 -12.39 -18.08
CA THR A 39 1.54 -11.61 -17.16
C THR A 39 2.38 -12.49 -16.23
N ILE A 40 3.62 -12.77 -16.64
CA ILE A 40 4.66 -13.15 -15.67
C ILE A 40 4.79 -11.95 -14.75
N ASP A 41 4.32 -12.06 -13.52
CA ASP A 41 4.47 -10.98 -12.54
C ASP A 41 5.96 -10.84 -12.24
N ARG A 42 6.58 -9.85 -12.90
CA ARG A 42 7.94 -9.45 -12.61
C ARG A 42 7.97 -8.90 -11.19
N LEU A 43 8.98 -9.30 -10.41
CA LEU A 43 9.25 -8.67 -9.12
C LEU A 43 9.38 -7.15 -9.32
N LEU A 44 8.85 -6.41 -8.35
CA LEU A 44 8.93 -4.97 -8.29
C LEU A 44 10.37 -4.56 -7.95
N SER A 45 10.76 -3.35 -8.36
CA SER A 45 11.90 -2.69 -7.73
C SER A 45 11.62 -2.42 -6.25
N VAL A 46 12.67 -2.10 -5.49
CA VAL A 46 12.51 -1.75 -4.07
C VAL A 46 11.60 -0.52 -3.93
N GLU A 47 11.84 0.50 -4.74
CA GLU A 47 11.08 1.74 -4.78
C GLU A 47 9.62 1.48 -5.17
N GLU A 48 9.39 0.68 -6.22
CA GLU A 48 8.05 0.28 -6.65
C GLU A 48 7.30 -0.44 -5.53
N ALA A 49 7.93 -1.39 -4.85
CA ALA A 49 7.30 -2.13 -3.76
C ALA A 49 6.94 -1.23 -2.57
N LEU A 50 7.82 -0.28 -2.21
CA LEU A 50 7.55 0.68 -1.14
C LEU A 50 6.43 1.66 -1.52
N ILE A 51 6.36 2.10 -2.79
CA ILE A 51 5.26 2.92 -3.30
C ILE A 51 3.95 2.13 -3.29
N HIS A 52 3.96 0.86 -3.68
CA HIS A 52 2.78 0.00 -3.59
C HIS A 52 2.26 -0.07 -2.14
N VAL A 53 3.14 -0.21 -1.15
CA VAL A 53 2.73 -0.20 0.26
C VAL A 53 2.02 1.10 0.65
N MET A 54 2.59 2.25 0.28
CA MET A 54 1.97 3.56 0.56
C MET A 54 0.58 3.66 -0.09
N VAL A 55 0.47 3.27 -1.37
CA VAL A 55 -0.81 3.30 -2.11
C VAL A 55 -1.84 2.33 -1.53
N MET A 56 -1.42 1.13 -1.11
CA MET A 56 -2.32 0.13 -0.53
C MET A 56 -2.94 0.61 0.78
N VAL A 57 -2.17 1.33 1.60
CA VAL A 57 -2.68 1.91 2.85
C VAL A 57 -3.61 3.09 2.56
N SER A 58 -3.21 4.03 1.70
CA SER A 58 -4.08 5.17 1.31
C SER A 58 -5.38 4.75 0.62
N ALA A 59 -5.37 3.63 -0.11
CA ALA A 59 -6.56 3.11 -0.80
C ALA A 59 -7.39 2.16 0.08
N ALA A 60 -6.99 1.94 1.35
CA ALA A 60 -7.71 1.06 2.27
C ALA A 60 -9.06 1.68 2.67
N ASP A 61 -9.08 2.99 2.87
CA ASP A 61 -10.30 3.76 2.94
C ASP A 61 -10.76 4.12 1.52
N SER A 62 -12.05 4.35 1.31
CA SER A 62 -12.62 4.45 -0.04
C SER A 62 -12.31 5.78 -0.76
N ALA A 63 -11.40 6.63 -0.23
CA ALA A 63 -11.01 7.89 -0.84
C ALA A 63 -9.62 8.36 -0.37
N MET A 64 -8.58 8.11 -1.20
CA MET A 64 -7.27 8.72 -0.98
C MET A 64 -7.39 10.26 -0.97
N SER A 65 -6.97 10.88 0.13
CA SER A 65 -7.06 12.31 0.34
C SER A 65 -5.90 13.07 -0.35
N ASP A 66 -6.09 14.36 -0.62
CA ASP A 66 -5.01 15.21 -1.14
C ASP A 66 -3.83 15.32 -0.15
N ALA A 67 -4.08 15.10 1.15
CA ALA A 67 -3.05 15.14 2.19
C ALA A 67 -2.19 13.87 2.14
N GLU A 68 -2.79 12.70 1.95
CA GLU A 68 -2.06 11.44 1.78
C GLU A 68 -1.20 11.44 0.51
N LEU A 69 -1.74 11.95 -0.60
CA LEU A 69 -0.96 12.11 -1.84
C LEU A 69 0.24 13.03 -1.66
N ARG A 70 0.06 14.14 -0.94
CA ARG A 70 1.17 15.05 -0.62
C ARG A 70 2.20 14.35 0.25
N GLN A 71 1.77 13.66 1.30
CA GLN A 71 2.66 12.93 2.21
C GLN A 71 3.47 11.86 1.47
N LEU A 72 2.83 11.13 0.55
CA LEU A 72 3.50 10.14 -0.30
C LEU A 72 4.59 10.80 -1.16
N GLY A 73 4.29 11.92 -1.81
CA GLY A 73 5.29 12.68 -2.58
C GLY A 73 6.44 13.20 -1.72
N ASP A 74 6.14 13.74 -0.54
CA ASP A 74 7.14 14.26 0.40
C ASP A 74 8.07 13.14 0.88
N ILE A 75 7.54 11.96 1.20
CA ILE A 75 8.31 10.77 1.60
C ILE A 75 9.28 10.35 0.49
N VAL A 76 8.79 10.26 -0.76
CA VAL A 76 9.61 9.89 -1.92
C VAL A 76 10.75 10.89 -2.12
N GLY A 77 10.48 12.19 -1.95
CA GLY A 77 11.49 13.24 -2.13
C GLY A 77 12.58 13.30 -1.05
N ILE A 78 12.38 12.73 0.14
CA ILE A 78 13.31 12.88 1.28
C ILE A 78 14.05 11.60 1.69
N LEU A 79 13.49 10.42 1.44
CA LEU A 79 14.07 9.19 1.98
C LEU A 79 15.21 8.64 1.10
N PRO A 80 16.35 8.23 1.69
CA PRO A 80 17.50 7.74 0.93
C PRO A 80 17.23 6.55 0.01
N VAL A 81 16.21 5.74 0.31
CA VAL A 81 15.83 4.58 -0.50
C VAL A 81 15.30 4.98 -1.89
N PHE A 82 14.82 6.22 -2.05
CA PHE A 82 14.31 6.76 -3.31
C PHE A 82 15.31 7.72 -3.99
N LYS A 83 16.57 7.78 -3.54
CA LYS A 83 17.55 8.76 -4.04
C LYS A 83 17.71 8.76 -5.57
N ASP A 84 17.62 7.58 -6.18
CA ASP A 84 17.79 7.39 -7.63
C ASP A 84 16.44 7.17 -8.35
N PHE A 85 15.33 7.41 -7.66
CA PHE A 85 13.97 7.28 -8.20
C PHE A 85 13.60 8.49 -9.07
N ASP A 86 12.95 8.25 -10.21
CA ASP A 86 12.40 9.32 -11.05
C ASP A 86 10.96 9.64 -10.60
N ASP A 87 10.74 10.82 -10.03
CA ASP A 87 9.43 11.27 -9.57
C ASP A 87 8.35 11.23 -10.66
N ASN A 88 8.73 11.29 -11.95
CA ASN A 88 7.80 11.16 -13.07
C ASN A 88 7.15 9.76 -13.14
N ASP A 89 7.80 8.74 -12.58
CA ASP A 89 7.27 7.37 -12.54
C ASP A 89 6.27 7.15 -11.40
N LEU A 90 6.20 8.06 -10.42
CA LEU A 90 5.33 7.92 -9.25
C LEU A 90 3.85 7.74 -9.64
N ILE A 91 3.36 8.59 -10.55
CA ILE A 91 1.98 8.55 -11.05
C ILE A 91 1.71 7.23 -11.77
N LYS A 92 2.67 6.75 -12.54
CA LYS A 92 2.53 5.49 -13.29
C LYS A 92 2.48 4.30 -12.34
N ILE A 93 3.36 4.24 -11.35
CA ILE A 93 3.42 3.14 -10.36
C ILE A 93 2.16 3.13 -9.50
N THR A 94 1.68 4.28 -9.04
CA THR A 94 0.43 4.38 -8.27
C THR A 94 -0.78 3.88 -9.07
N GLN A 95 -0.86 4.21 -10.37
CA GLN A 95 -1.91 3.70 -11.25
C GLN A 95 -1.82 2.18 -11.44
N GLN A 96 -0.62 1.66 -11.69
CA GLN A 96 -0.39 0.21 -11.82
C GLN A 96 -0.78 -0.55 -10.54
N CYS A 97 -0.44 -0.01 -9.36
CA CYS A 97 -0.85 -0.57 -8.08
C CYS A 97 -2.38 -0.60 -7.96
N ALA A 98 -3.07 0.49 -8.30
CA ALA A 98 -4.52 0.53 -8.25
C ALA A 98 -5.21 -0.44 -9.23
N GLU A 99 -4.63 -0.61 -10.42
CA GLU A 99 -5.08 -1.62 -11.38
C GLU A 99 -4.90 -3.04 -10.85
N ARG A 100 -3.77 -3.35 -10.20
CA ARG A 100 -3.52 -4.64 -9.54
C ARG A 100 -4.51 -4.90 -8.42
N LEU A 101 -4.75 -3.92 -7.55
CA LEU A 101 -5.75 -4.00 -6.49
C LEU A 101 -7.17 -4.21 -7.03
N SER A 102 -7.41 -3.84 -8.29
CA SER A 102 -8.69 -4.03 -8.96
C SER A 102 -8.91 -5.44 -9.52
N GLY A 103 -7.86 -6.26 -9.58
CA GLY A 103 -7.93 -7.66 -10.02
C GLY A 103 -8.59 -8.58 -9.01
N GLU A 104 -8.91 -9.81 -9.43
CA GLU A 104 -9.40 -10.85 -8.53
C GLU A 104 -8.33 -11.21 -7.49
N ASN A 105 -8.67 -11.20 -6.19
CA ASN A 105 -7.72 -11.34 -5.09
C ASN A 105 -6.58 -10.30 -5.11
N GLY A 106 -6.77 -9.16 -5.79
CA GLY A 106 -5.72 -8.17 -6.08
C GLY A 106 -5.00 -7.68 -4.82
N MET A 107 -5.72 -7.54 -3.70
CA MET A 107 -5.13 -7.15 -2.42
C MET A 107 -4.09 -8.16 -1.91
N ASN A 108 -4.47 -9.42 -1.78
CA ASN A 108 -3.57 -10.47 -1.26
C ASN A 108 -2.43 -10.75 -2.24
N ALA A 109 -2.71 -10.71 -3.56
CA ALA A 109 -1.68 -10.87 -4.58
C ALA A 109 -0.64 -9.74 -4.52
N THR A 110 -1.09 -8.48 -4.35
CA THR A 110 -0.19 -7.33 -4.24
C THR A 110 0.64 -7.38 -2.94
N LEU A 111 0.03 -7.77 -1.81
CA LEU A 111 0.76 -7.99 -0.55
C LEU A 111 1.86 -9.05 -0.70
N ALA A 112 1.56 -10.17 -1.35
CA ALA A 112 2.53 -11.23 -1.61
C ALA A 112 3.65 -10.74 -2.53
N LEU A 113 3.32 -10.04 -3.61
CA LEU A 113 4.29 -9.48 -4.55
C LEU A 113 5.24 -8.48 -3.88
N VAL A 114 4.73 -7.59 -3.04
CA VAL A 114 5.55 -6.65 -2.24
C VAL A 114 6.50 -7.42 -1.34
N ALA A 115 6.00 -8.40 -0.58
CA ALA A 115 6.81 -9.17 0.36
C ALA A 115 7.88 -10.02 -0.34
N GLU A 116 7.63 -10.47 -1.57
CA GLU A 116 8.61 -11.20 -2.38
C GLU A 116 9.65 -10.29 -3.04
N SER A 117 9.26 -9.05 -3.39
CA SER A 117 10.13 -8.09 -4.06
C SER A 117 11.10 -7.37 -3.11
N LEU A 118 10.78 -7.30 -1.81
CA LEU A 118 11.59 -6.59 -0.83
C LEU A 118 12.65 -7.49 -0.16
N PRO A 119 13.91 -7.03 -0.07
CA PRO A 119 14.88 -7.61 0.86
C PRO A 119 14.36 -7.54 2.30
N THR A 120 14.56 -8.58 3.10
CA THR A 120 14.07 -8.66 4.50
C THR A 120 14.48 -7.46 5.36
N LYS A 121 15.65 -6.87 5.11
CA LYS A 121 16.15 -5.66 5.81
C LYS A 121 15.32 -4.39 5.57
N LEU A 122 14.37 -4.42 4.63
CA LEU A 122 13.48 -3.30 4.29
C LEU A 122 12.01 -3.58 4.66
N HIS A 123 11.71 -4.72 5.29
CA HIS A 123 10.35 -5.03 5.72
C HIS A 123 9.84 -4.06 6.80
N ASP A 124 10.71 -3.70 7.74
CA ASP A 124 10.43 -2.68 8.75
C ASP A 124 10.25 -1.29 8.13
N THR A 125 11.03 -0.97 7.10
CA THR A 125 10.94 0.27 6.32
C THR A 125 9.59 0.33 5.60
N ALA A 126 9.19 -0.73 4.90
CA ALA A 126 7.90 -0.82 4.24
C ALA A 126 6.74 -0.60 5.23
N TYR A 127 6.78 -1.28 6.38
CA TYR A 127 5.75 -1.11 7.39
C TYR A 127 5.73 0.30 7.99
N ALA A 128 6.89 0.90 8.24
CA ALA A 128 6.99 2.27 8.70
C ALA A 128 6.38 3.27 7.71
N LEU A 129 6.58 3.08 6.41
CA LEU A 129 5.93 3.90 5.37
C LEU A 129 4.41 3.76 5.41
N GLY A 130 3.89 2.54 5.53
CA GLY A 130 2.46 2.33 5.70
C GLY A 130 1.90 3.06 6.92
N VAL A 131 2.61 3.02 8.06
CA VAL A 131 2.18 3.72 9.28
C VAL A 131 2.23 5.25 9.11
N GLU A 132 3.24 5.80 8.43
CA GLU A 132 3.34 7.23 8.14
C GLU A 132 2.18 7.73 7.29
N ILE A 133 1.80 6.97 6.26
CA ILE A 133 0.66 7.28 5.41
C ILE A 133 -0.63 7.25 6.22
N ALA A 134 -0.89 6.17 6.96
CA ALA A 134 -2.10 6.04 7.78
C ALA A 134 -2.23 7.15 8.85
N ALA A 135 -1.11 7.68 9.33
CA ALA A 135 -1.10 8.72 10.34
C ALA A 135 -1.27 10.15 9.79
N ALA A 136 -1.22 10.34 8.46
CA ALA A 136 -1.21 11.65 7.81
C ALA A 136 -2.44 12.51 8.18
N ASP A 137 -3.64 11.92 8.23
CA ASP A 137 -4.90 12.63 8.47
C ASP A 137 -5.34 12.67 9.94
N LEU A 138 -4.40 12.47 10.89
CA LEU A 138 -4.59 12.52 12.36
C LEU A 138 -5.64 11.54 12.92
N ARG A 139 -6.30 10.75 12.07
CA ARG A 139 -7.27 9.71 12.42
C ARG A 139 -7.05 8.50 11.52
N VAL A 140 -6.64 7.40 12.12
CA VAL A 140 -6.52 6.11 11.42
C VAL A 140 -7.88 5.41 11.42
N SER A 141 -8.40 5.10 10.24
CA SER A 141 -9.63 4.33 10.05
C SER A 141 -9.45 2.85 10.43
N PRO A 142 -10.54 2.14 10.80
CA PRO A 142 -10.50 0.70 11.00
C PRO A 142 -9.98 -0.08 9.77
N GLU A 143 -10.26 0.43 8.57
CA GLU A 143 -9.82 -0.10 7.29
C GLU A 143 -8.29 -0.05 7.13
N GLU A 144 -7.66 1.10 7.43
CA GLU A 144 -6.21 1.25 7.42
C GLU A 144 -5.55 0.40 8.50
N VAL A 145 -6.13 0.34 9.71
CA VAL A 145 -5.63 -0.56 10.77
C VAL A 145 -5.63 -2.02 10.28
N ARG A 146 -6.69 -2.44 9.59
CA ARG A 146 -6.77 -3.79 9.02
C ARG A 146 -5.74 -3.99 7.90
N MET A 147 -5.50 -2.99 7.06
CA MET A 147 -4.48 -3.03 6.02
C MET A 147 -3.08 -3.19 6.62
N LEU A 148 -2.75 -2.41 7.66
CA LEU A 148 -1.49 -2.50 8.39
C LEU A 148 -1.31 -3.87 9.08
N GLN A 149 -2.38 -4.48 9.58
CA GLN A 149 -2.35 -5.84 10.12
C GLN A 149 -1.99 -6.88 9.05
N LEU A 150 -2.62 -6.81 7.88
CA LEU A 150 -2.30 -7.72 6.78
C LEU A 150 -0.87 -7.53 6.28
N LEU A 151 -0.42 -6.28 6.19
CA LEU A 151 0.93 -5.93 5.75
C LEU A 151 2.00 -6.50 6.68
N ARG A 152 1.91 -6.24 7.99
CA ARG A 152 2.92 -6.73 8.96
C ARG A 152 2.95 -8.26 9.05
N ASP A 153 1.82 -8.92 8.83
CA ASP A 153 1.73 -10.38 8.79
C ASP A 153 2.44 -10.94 7.54
N HIS A 154 2.25 -10.34 6.35
CA HIS A 154 2.95 -10.76 5.12
C HIS A 154 4.46 -10.49 5.20
N LEU A 155 4.84 -9.36 5.81
CA LEU A 155 6.23 -8.98 6.03
C LEU A 155 6.89 -9.74 7.19
N LYS A 156 6.13 -10.55 7.95
CA LYS A 156 6.62 -11.37 9.08
C LYS A 156 7.35 -10.56 10.15
N LEU A 157 6.84 -9.37 10.47
CA LEU A 157 7.45 -8.50 11.47
C LEU A 157 7.18 -9.00 12.90
N ASP A 158 8.17 -8.86 13.77
CA ASP A 158 8.01 -9.18 15.17
C ASP A 158 7.27 -8.05 15.93
N LYS A 159 6.72 -8.42 17.08
CA LYS A 159 5.87 -7.51 17.89
C LYS A 159 6.62 -6.28 18.42
N LEU A 160 7.93 -6.38 18.69
CA LEU A 160 8.70 -5.26 19.23
C LEU A 160 8.97 -4.23 18.14
N THR A 161 9.35 -4.69 16.94
CA THR A 161 9.53 -3.82 15.76
C THR A 161 8.24 -3.07 15.43
N ILE A 162 7.11 -3.79 15.36
CA ILE A 162 5.79 -3.19 15.13
C ILE A 162 5.50 -2.10 16.17
N ALA A 163 5.63 -2.42 17.46
CA ALA A 163 5.32 -1.49 18.54
C ALA A 163 6.24 -0.26 18.55
N ALA A 164 7.51 -0.42 18.19
CA ALA A 164 8.47 0.67 18.11
C ALA A 164 8.12 1.66 16.99
N ILE A 165 7.77 1.14 15.80
CA ILE A 165 7.35 1.93 14.65
C ILE A 165 6.07 2.70 14.95
N GLU A 166 5.03 2.00 15.42
CA GLU A 166 3.73 2.61 15.76
C GLU A 166 3.90 3.70 16.83
N ARG A 167 4.72 3.45 17.87
CA ARG A 167 5.01 4.44 18.91
C ARG A 167 5.77 5.66 18.37
N GLY A 168 6.71 5.45 17.45
CA GLY A 168 7.45 6.53 16.80
C GLY A 168 6.54 7.44 15.99
N ALA A 169 5.64 6.86 15.19
CA ALA A 169 4.65 7.62 14.43
C ALA A 169 3.70 8.37 15.37
N GLN A 170 3.13 7.71 16.39
CA GLN A 170 2.28 8.36 17.39
C GLN A 170 2.95 9.55 18.08
N ALA A 171 4.27 9.50 18.28
CA ALA A 171 5.02 10.64 18.84
C ALA A 171 5.13 11.81 17.85
N ARG A 172 5.30 11.55 16.55
CA ARG A 172 5.39 12.58 15.49
C ARG A 172 4.06 13.26 15.19
N PHE A 173 2.96 12.51 15.16
CA PHE A 173 1.62 13.02 14.82
C PHE A 173 0.78 13.44 16.03
N ARG A 174 1.36 13.45 17.24
CA ARG A 174 0.65 13.91 18.44
C ARG A 174 0.36 15.40 18.36
N THR A 175 -0.90 15.76 18.28
CA THR A 175 -1.38 17.15 18.38
C THR A 175 -1.75 17.51 19.82
N GLN A 176 -1.72 18.80 20.15
CA GLN A 176 -2.11 19.35 21.46
C GLN A 176 -3.61 19.57 21.54
#